data_AF-A0ABD3FB59-F1
#
_entry.id   AF-A0ABD3FB59-F1
#
_cell.length_a   1.000
_cell.length_b   1.000
_cell.length_c   1.000
_cell.angle_alpha   90.00
_cell.angle_beta   90.00
_cell.angle_gamma   90.00
#
_symmetry.space_group_name_H-M   'P 1'
#
loop_
_entity.id
_entity.type
_entity.pdbx_description
1 polymer ?
#
loop_
_entity_poly.entity_id
_entity_poly.type
_entity_poly.pdbx_seq_one_letter_code
_entity_poly.pdbx_strand_id
1 'polypeptide(L)'
;MARGRKRTPGGAGRRPAGYLRDCETFKKNLNVINFFKAKGDMQLTLDDFYSHLIPSKRDTKRKRIYEWEKDRAHIESMAASSITASLKSDRKAGTATTLSTTGEEGLVE
;
A
#
# COMPACT_ATOMS: atom_id res chain seq x y z
N MET A 1 -31.88 21.28 6.51
CA MET A 1 -30.55 20.66 6.49
C MET A 1 -29.69 21.28 7.59
N ALA A 2 -29.33 20.50 8.62
CA ALA A 2 -28.50 21.00 9.72
C ALA A 2 -27.08 21.24 9.21
N ARG A 3 -26.65 22.51 9.15
CA ARG A 3 -25.29 22.89 8.82
C ARG A 3 -24.37 22.35 9.91
N GLY A 4 -23.37 21.55 9.51
CA GLY A 4 -22.40 20.94 10.44
C GLY A 4 -21.67 21.96 11.32
N ARG A 5 -20.92 21.43 12.31
CA ARG A 5 -20.22 22.23 13.32
C ARG A 5 -19.37 23.34 12.68
N LYS A 6 -19.59 24.60 13.10
CA LYS A 6 -18.80 25.73 12.62
C LYS A 6 -17.34 25.54 13.03
N ARG A 7 -16.41 25.82 12.10
CA ARG A 7 -14.96 25.78 12.37
C ARG A 7 -14.60 26.86 13.38
N THR A 8 -13.68 26.57 14.30
CA THR A 8 -13.15 27.57 15.23
C THR A 8 -12.50 28.71 14.45
N PRO A 9 -12.93 29.97 14.65
CA PRO A 9 -12.31 31.13 13.99
C PRO A 9 -10.82 31.19 14.34
N GLY A 10 -9.96 31.36 13.33
CA GLY A 10 -8.50 31.44 13.53
C GLY A 10 -7.76 30.10 13.63
N GLY A 11 -8.45 28.95 13.57
CA GLY A 11 -7.79 27.64 13.56
C GLY A 11 -7.16 27.35 12.19
N ALA A 12 -5.85 27.05 12.15
CA ALA A 12 -5.08 26.73 10.93
C ALA A 12 -5.56 25.48 10.16
N GLY A 13 -6.65 24.84 10.59
CA GLY A 13 -7.19 23.64 9.97
C GLY A 13 -6.27 22.43 10.11
N ARG A 14 -6.55 21.41 9.31
CA ARG A 14 -5.70 20.22 9.23
C ARG A 14 -4.37 20.61 8.60
N ARG A 15 -3.27 20.45 9.33
CA ARG A 15 -1.92 20.61 8.78
C ARG A 15 -1.68 19.53 7.70
N PRO A 16 -1.00 19.85 6.59
CA PRO A 16 -0.60 18.83 5.64
C PRO A 16 0.27 17.79 6.34
N ALA A 17 0.09 16.52 5.98
CA ALA A 17 0.94 15.47 6.52
C ALA A 17 2.38 15.72 6.07
N GLY A 18 3.31 15.91 7.03
CA GLY A 18 4.73 16.17 6.71
C GLY A 18 5.46 14.97 6.10
N TYR A 19 4.82 13.81 6.08
CA TYR A 19 5.34 12.58 5.48
C TYR A 19 4.23 11.91 4.65
N LEU A 20 4.44 11.81 3.35
CA LEU A 20 3.72 10.86 2.50
C LEU A 20 4.55 9.58 2.44
N ARG A 21 3.98 8.44 2.86
CA ARG A 21 4.61 7.14 2.61
C ARG A 21 4.40 6.79 1.14
N ASP A 22 5.50 6.66 0.40
CA ASP A 22 5.49 6.06 -0.93
C ASP A 22 5.27 4.55 -0.79
N CYS A 23 3.99 4.16 -0.68
CA CYS A 23 3.56 2.78 -0.72
C CYS A 23 3.19 2.39 -2.16
N GLU A 24 3.81 1.33 -2.66
CA GLU A 24 3.48 0.70 -3.93
C GLU A 24 2.21 -0.14 -3.84
N THR A 25 1.59 -0.38 -4.99
CA THR A 25 0.43 -1.26 -5.09
C THR A 25 0.84 -2.72 -5.14
N PHE A 26 -0.06 -3.64 -4.77
CA PHE A 26 0.19 -5.08 -4.87
C PHE A 26 0.61 -5.51 -6.27
N LYS A 27 0.01 -4.93 -7.33
CA LYS A 27 0.42 -5.16 -8.72
C LYS A 27 1.88 -4.79 -8.97
N LYS A 28 2.31 -3.61 -8.51
CA LYS A 28 3.71 -3.18 -8.69
C LYS A 28 4.65 -4.08 -7.90
N ASN A 29 4.30 -4.45 -6.68
CA ASN A 29 5.10 -5.34 -5.85
C ASN A 29 5.30 -6.70 -6.54
N LEU A 30 4.23 -7.28 -7.08
CA LEU A 30 4.31 -8.56 -7.80
C LEU A 30 5.22 -8.45 -9.04
N ASN A 31 5.11 -7.36 -9.81
CA ASN A 31 5.98 -7.14 -10.98
C ASN A 31 7.46 -7.08 -10.59
N VAL A 32 7.79 -6.37 -9.50
CA VAL A 32 9.17 -6.27 -8.99
C VAL A 32 9.68 -7.64 -8.53
N ILE A 33 8.87 -8.41 -7.80
CA ILE A 33 9.25 -9.76 -7.35
C ILE A 33 9.48 -10.69 -8.54
N ASN A 34 8.60 -10.65 -9.54
CA ASN A 34 8.74 -11.49 -10.74
C ASN A 34 10.01 -11.15 -11.51
N PHE A 35 10.33 -9.85 -11.66
CA PHE A 35 11.57 -9.42 -12.28
C PHE A 35 12.80 -9.88 -11.49
N PHE A 36 12.79 -9.69 -10.16
CA PHE A 36 13.87 -10.13 -9.28
C PHE A 36 14.11 -11.64 -9.38
N LYS A 37 13.04 -12.45 -9.39
CA LYS A 37 13.14 -13.91 -9.54
C LYS A 37 13.61 -14.34 -10.92
N ALA A 38 13.24 -13.61 -11.98
CA ALA A 38 13.68 -13.92 -13.34
C ALA A 38 15.15 -13.59 -13.59
N LYS A 39 15.67 -12.51 -12.97
CA LYS A 39 17.05 -12.05 -13.17
C LYS A 39 18.03 -12.55 -12.11
N GLY A 40 17.56 -12.79 -10.89
CA GLY A 40 18.40 -13.18 -9.75
C GLY A 40 19.29 -12.06 -9.20
N ASP A 41 19.18 -10.83 -9.73
CA ASP A 41 20.03 -9.70 -9.35
C ASP A 41 19.21 -8.56 -8.72
N MET A 42 19.54 -8.25 -7.47
CA MET A 42 18.92 -7.19 -6.68
C MET A 42 19.32 -5.79 -7.16
N GLN A 43 20.57 -5.58 -7.58
CA GLN A 43 21.02 -4.25 -8.02
C GLN A 43 20.33 -3.87 -9.32
N LEU A 44 20.31 -4.80 -10.27
CA LEU A 44 19.60 -4.64 -11.54
C LEU A 44 18.11 -4.34 -11.31
N THR A 45 17.47 -5.03 -10.36
CA THR A 45 16.07 -4.75 -9.97
C THR A 45 15.91 -3.33 -9.39
N LEU A 46 16.85 -2.86 -8.56
CA LEU A 46 16.79 -1.52 -8.00
C LEU A 46 17.05 -0.44 -9.06
N ASP A 47 17.91 -0.70 -10.03
CA ASP A 47 18.18 0.25 -11.11
C ASP A 47 16.97 0.39 -12.06
N ASP A 48 16.31 -0.71 -12.40
CA ASP A 48 15.13 -0.68 -13.29
C ASP A 48 13.92 0.01 -12.65
N PHE A 49 13.59 -0.35 -11.40
CA PHE A 49 12.37 0.14 -10.75
C PHE A 49 12.58 1.38 -9.86
N TYR A 50 13.80 1.63 -9.39
CA TYR A 50 14.09 2.58 -8.31
C TYR A 50 15.36 3.42 -8.55
N SER A 51 15.82 3.59 -9.80
CA SER A 51 16.97 4.43 -10.17
C SER A 51 16.87 5.89 -9.69
N HIS A 52 15.66 6.44 -9.66
CA HIS A 52 15.38 7.81 -9.22
C HIS A 52 15.47 8.01 -7.70
N LEU A 53 15.63 6.93 -6.92
CA LEU A 53 15.71 7.01 -5.47
C LEU A 53 17.15 7.23 -4.98
N ILE A 54 17.28 8.07 -3.95
CA ILE A 54 18.53 8.26 -3.21
C ILE A 54 18.97 6.92 -2.58
N PRO A 55 20.29 6.64 -2.42
CA PRO A 55 20.79 5.35 -1.93
C PRO A 55 20.14 4.83 -0.64
N SER A 56 19.84 5.70 0.33
CA SER A 56 19.16 5.31 1.58
C SER A 56 17.74 4.76 1.36
N LYS A 57 16.99 5.38 0.44
CA LYS A 57 15.65 4.91 0.04
C LYS A 57 15.76 3.63 -0.79
N ARG A 58 16.79 3.50 -1.64
CA ARG A 58 17.07 2.26 -2.38
C ARG A 58 17.34 1.08 -1.44
N ASP A 59 18.14 1.27 -0.39
CA ASP A 59 18.38 0.20 0.60
C ASP A 59 17.09 -0.19 1.36
N THR A 60 16.21 0.79 1.62
CA THR A 60 14.90 0.49 2.19
C THR A 60 14.05 -0.36 1.24
N LYS A 61 14.05 -0.05 -0.06
CA LYS A 61 13.34 -0.86 -1.07
C LYS A 61 13.95 -2.25 -1.22
N ARG A 62 15.27 -2.38 -1.18
CA ARG A 62 15.98 -3.67 -1.15
C ARG A 62 15.44 -4.59 -0.05
N LYS A 63 15.37 -4.07 1.19
CA LYS A 63 14.81 -4.79 2.34
C LYS A 63 13.35 -5.18 2.11
N ARG A 64 12.54 -4.26 1.57
CA ARG A 64 11.14 -4.53 1.23
C ARG A 64 10.97 -5.61 0.17
N ILE A 65 11.81 -5.67 -0.85
CA ILE A 65 11.73 -6.72 -1.88
C ILE A 65 11.92 -8.10 -1.25
N TYR A 66 12.88 -8.27 -0.33
CA TYR A 66 13.04 -9.53 0.41
C TYR A 66 11.85 -9.86 1.31
N GLU A 67 11.25 -8.87 1.96
CA GLU A 67 10.02 -9.07 2.75
C GLU A 67 8.86 -9.50 1.85
N TRP A 68 8.69 -8.86 0.70
CA TRP A 68 7.65 -9.20 -0.27
C TRP A 68 7.87 -10.59 -0.88
N GLU A 69 9.12 -10.99 -1.08
CA GLU A 69 9.44 -12.35 -1.53
C GLU A 69 9.02 -13.40 -0.49
N LYS A 70 9.20 -13.12 0.81
CA LYS A 70 8.70 -13.99 1.89
C LYS A 70 7.17 -14.05 1.92
N ASP A 71 6.52 -12.92 1.66
CA ASP A 71 5.05 -12.78 1.65
C ASP A 71 4.42 -12.91 0.26
N ARG A 72 5.11 -13.61 -0.65
CA ARG A 72 4.76 -13.65 -2.08
C ARG A 72 3.34 -14.19 -2.32
N ALA A 73 2.95 -15.24 -1.62
CA ALA A 73 1.64 -15.86 -1.78
C ALA A 73 0.48 -14.88 -1.47
N HIS A 74 0.65 -14.05 -0.44
CA HIS A 74 -0.34 -13.01 -0.12
C HIS A 74 -0.39 -11.93 -1.21
N ILE A 75 0.77 -11.48 -1.69
CA ILE A 75 0.84 -10.48 -2.76
C ILE A 75 0.22 -10.99 -4.06
N GLU A 76 0.44 -12.27 -4.41
CA GLU A 76 -0.19 -12.91 -5.57
C GLU A 76 -1.71 -13.00 -5.43
N SER A 77 -2.20 -13.42 -4.26
CA SER A 77 -3.64 -13.44 -3.96
C SER A 77 -4.27 -12.06 -4.10
N MET A 78 -3.63 -11.01 -3.56
CA MET A 78 -4.12 -9.64 -3.67
C MET A 78 -4.00 -9.06 -5.07
N ALA A 79 -2.98 -9.45 -5.84
CA ALA A 79 -2.80 -8.99 -7.21
C ALA A 79 -3.70 -9.70 -8.23
N ALA A 80 -4.31 -10.84 -7.88
CA ALA A 80 -5.19 -11.60 -8.76
C ALA A 80 -6.51 -10.88 -9.07
N SER A 81 -7.05 -10.11 -8.12
CA SER A 81 -8.26 -9.30 -8.34
C SER A 81 -7.91 -7.88 -8.79
N SER A 82 -8.60 -7.38 -9.81
CA SER A 82 -8.37 -6.04 -10.37
C SER A 82 -8.61 -4.93 -9.34
N ILE A 83 -9.56 -5.15 -8.42
CA ILE A 83 -9.90 -4.20 -7.35
C ILE A 83 -8.74 -4.11 -6.36
N THR A 84 -8.30 -5.25 -5.84
CA THR A 84 -7.28 -5.33 -4.79
C THR A 84 -5.86 -5.10 -5.31
N ALA A 85 -5.59 -5.38 -6.59
CA ALA A 85 -4.28 -5.17 -7.22
C ALA A 85 -3.83 -3.70 -7.21
N SER A 86 -4.79 -2.77 -7.22
CA SER A 86 -4.56 -1.32 -7.16
C SER A 86 -4.36 -0.78 -5.73
N LEU A 87 -4.65 -1.60 -4.71
CA LEU A 87 -4.51 -1.21 -3.31
C LEU A 87 -3.05 -1.22 -2.88
N LYS A 88 -2.74 -0.34 -1.92
CA LYS A 88 -1.40 -0.19 -1.30
C LYS A 88 -1.27 -0.91 0.04
N SER A 89 -2.39 -1.33 0.62
CA SER A 89 -2.46 -2.06 1.89
C SER A 89 -3.76 -2.84 1.92
N ASP A 90 -3.71 -4.05 2.45
CA ASP A 90 -4.90 -4.75 2.90
C ASP A 90 -5.25 -4.32 4.34
N ARG A 91 -6.54 -4.26 4.66
CA ARG A 91 -7.02 -4.14 6.04
C ARG A 91 -8.05 -5.23 6.24
N LYS A 92 -7.87 -6.06 7.27
CA LYS A 92 -8.87 -7.05 7.64
C LYS A 92 -10.22 -6.35 7.89
N ALA A 93 -11.28 -6.96 7.38
CA ALA A 93 -12.66 -6.60 7.71
C ALA A 93 -12.82 -6.40 9.23
N GLY A 94 -13.59 -5.39 9.65
CA GLY A 94 -13.78 -5.06 11.07
C GLY A 94 -12.66 -4.29 11.78
N THR A 95 -11.56 -3.89 11.12
CA THR A 95 -10.49 -3.13 11.80
C THR A 95 -10.86 -1.65 12.06
N ALA A 96 -11.92 -1.13 11.42
CA ALA A 96 -12.28 0.30 11.50
C ALA A 96 -13.79 0.58 11.58
N THR A 97 -14.65 -0.41 11.85
CA THR A 97 -16.10 -0.22 11.81
C THR A 97 -16.73 -0.56 13.17
N THR A 98 -17.65 0.29 13.65
CA THR A 98 -18.51 0.03 14.82
C THR A 98 -19.52 -1.11 14.60
N LEU A 99 -19.35 -1.90 13.53
CA LEU A 99 -20.25 -2.97 13.10
C LEU A 99 -19.48 -4.30 13.12
N SER A 100 -20.14 -5.37 13.56
CA SER A 100 -19.58 -6.71 13.57
C SER A 100 -19.44 -7.26 12.14
N THR A 101 -18.58 -8.26 11.95
CA THR A 101 -18.34 -8.96 10.67
C THR A 101 -19.64 -9.36 9.97
N THR A 102 -20.63 -9.83 10.73
CA THR A 102 -21.96 -10.24 10.24
C THR A 102 -22.75 -9.08 9.63
N GLY A 103 -22.49 -7.84 10.07
CA GLY A 103 -23.14 -6.64 9.54
C GLY A 103 -22.52 -6.13 8.24
N GLU A 104 -21.27 -6.49 7.92
CA GLU A 104 -20.62 -6.11 6.67
C GLU A 104 -21.07 -7.03 5.51
N GLU A 105 -21.33 -8.32 5.77
CA GLU A 105 -21.80 -9.29 4.78
C GLU A 105 -23.22 -9.00 4.25
N GLY A 106 -24.06 -8.29 5.01
CA GLY A 106 -25.42 -7.91 4.60
C GLY A 106 -25.54 -6.65 3.72
N LEU A 107 -24.42 -5.96 3.45
CA LEU A 107 -24.40 -4.72 2.65
C LEU A 107 -23.83 -4.93 1.24
N VAL A 108 -23.45 -6.17 0.90
CA VAL A 108 -23.09 -6.58 -0.46
C VAL A 108 -24.34 -7.14 -1.12
N GLU A 109 -25.18 -6.25 -1.66
CA GLU A 109 -26.25 -6.58 -2.62
C GLU A 109 -25.95 -5.89 -3.96
#